data_AF-A0A519ZC53-F1
#
_entry.id   AF-A0A519ZC53-F1
#
_cell.length_a   1.000
_cell.length_b   1.000
_cell.length_c   1.000
_cell.angle_alpha   90.00
_cell.angle_beta   90.00
_cell.angle_gamma   90.00
#
_symmetry.space_group_name_H-M   'P 1'
#
loop_
_entity.id
_entity.type
_entity.pdbx_description
1 polymer ?
#
loop_
_entity_poly.entity_id
_entity_poly.type
_entity_poly.pdbx_seq_one_letter_code
_entity_poly.pdbx_strand_id
1 'polypeptide(L)'
;FVLREFISLSPTRRGDHRSLVLAFFIVLPLQYALVWTERFNLFTVFIPVYVFLLIPVVSALGNDPQRFLERNAKLQWGIMVCVYGMSHVPALLLLNFPGFAGKTAFLVFFLVLVVQTCMLVQHVAARGLRHPAAPAISDSFHWRSWAMGLAAGGLLGAVLSGFTPFKPLPALAMALVACVAGSLGHLVMKAIKRDRGVTHWGLGGRSVTGASGLLDRVDALCFAAPVFFHSVRWTFNL
;
A
#
# COMPACT_ATOMS: atom_id res chain seq x y z
N PHE A 1 1.68 2.62 13.23
CA PHE A 1 1.90 4.06 12.94
C PHE A 1 1.11 4.55 11.73
N VAL A 2 1.28 3.95 10.55
CA VAL A 2 0.55 4.29 9.31
C VAL A 2 -0.97 4.41 9.50
N LEU A 3 -1.61 3.41 10.12
CA LEU A 3 -3.06 3.43 10.38
C LEU A 3 -3.49 4.60 11.28
N ARG A 4 -2.67 4.96 12.28
CA ARG A 4 -2.94 6.10 13.17
C ARG A 4 -2.82 7.42 12.43
N GLU A 5 -1.81 7.55 11.58
CA GLU A 5 -1.63 8.72 10.72
C GLU A 5 -2.83 8.88 9.77
N PHE A 6 -3.26 7.79 9.10
CA PHE A 6 -4.44 7.81 8.23
C PHE A 6 -5.72 8.22 8.97
N ILE A 7 -5.97 7.63 10.15
CA ILE A 7 -7.17 7.93 10.94
C ILE A 7 -7.15 9.37 11.46
N SER A 8 -5.98 9.92 11.81
CA SER A 8 -5.87 11.34 12.18
C SER A 8 -6.26 12.30 11.06
N LEU A 9 -6.09 11.88 9.80
CA LEU A 9 -6.52 12.63 8.60
C LEU A 9 -8.02 12.44 8.31
N SER A 10 -8.69 11.52 9.02
CA SER A 10 -10.12 11.28 8.91
C SER A 10 -10.87 11.62 10.19
N PRO A 11 -11.66 12.71 10.23
CA PRO A 11 -12.42 13.04 11.43
C PRO A 11 -13.36 11.89 11.78
N THR A 12 -13.12 11.26 12.94
CA THR A 12 -13.91 10.16 13.50
C THR A 12 -14.85 10.67 14.58
N ARG A 13 -16.02 10.06 14.71
CA ARG A 13 -16.99 10.40 15.76
C ARG A 13 -16.89 9.47 16.96
N ARG A 14 -17.54 9.84 18.07
CA ARG A 14 -17.68 8.98 19.26
C ARG A 14 -18.30 7.62 18.91
N GLY A 15 -19.25 7.58 17.97
CA GLY A 15 -19.84 6.35 17.46
C GLY A 15 -18.85 5.42 16.73
N ASP A 16 -17.72 5.92 16.23
CA ASP A 16 -16.67 5.12 15.58
C ASP A 16 -15.68 4.51 16.58
N HIS A 17 -15.73 4.89 17.87
CA HIS A 17 -14.71 4.51 18.83
C HIS A 17 -14.58 2.99 19.00
N ARG A 18 -15.69 2.26 19.01
CA ARG A 18 -15.69 0.79 19.10
C ARG A 18 -15.03 0.15 17.87
N SER A 19 -15.34 0.64 16.68
CA SER A 19 -14.76 0.17 15.42
C SER A 19 -13.27 0.50 15.31
N LEU A 20 -12.85 1.65 15.84
CA LEU A 20 -11.44 2.03 15.94
C LEU A 20 -10.67 1.16 16.94
N VAL A 21 -11.24 0.90 18.12
CA VAL A 21 -10.64 0.00 19.12
C VAL A 21 -10.49 -1.39 18.54
N LEU A 22 -11.53 -1.92 17.87
CA LEU A 22 -11.46 -3.19 17.15
C LEU A 22 -10.32 -3.19 16.11
N ALA A 23 -10.19 -2.13 15.31
CA ALA A 23 -9.15 -2.04 14.29
C ALA A 23 -7.73 -2.06 14.87
N PHE A 24 -7.48 -1.32 15.96
CA PHE A 24 -6.15 -1.21 16.57
C PHE A 24 -5.78 -2.41 17.46
N PHE A 25 -6.72 -2.89 18.28
CA PHE A 25 -6.42 -3.86 19.33
C PHE A 25 -6.74 -5.30 18.94
N ILE A 26 -7.52 -5.52 17.88
CA ILE A 26 -7.90 -6.88 17.46
C ILE A 26 -7.45 -7.13 16.02
N VAL A 27 -7.89 -6.32 15.06
CA VAL A 27 -7.61 -6.56 13.62
C VAL A 27 -6.12 -6.51 13.32
N LEU A 28 -5.43 -5.46 13.78
CA LEU A 28 -4.01 -5.29 13.54
C LEU A 28 -3.18 -6.44 14.13
N PRO A 29 -3.24 -6.76 15.45
CA PRO A 29 -2.45 -7.85 15.99
C PRO A 29 -2.82 -9.21 15.39
N LEU A 30 -4.11 -9.47 15.14
CA LEU A 30 -4.54 -10.72 14.53
C LEU A 30 -4.03 -10.88 13.10
N GLN A 31 -4.02 -9.81 12.29
CA GLN A 31 -3.46 -9.85 10.93
C GLN A 31 -1.97 -10.25 10.95
N TYR A 32 -1.18 -9.68 11.87
CA TYR A 32 0.24 -10.02 11.98
C TYR A 32 0.47 -11.40 12.63
N ALA A 33 -0.41 -11.85 13.52
CA ALA A 33 -0.39 -13.22 14.03
C ALA A 33 -0.70 -14.26 12.94
N LEU A 34 -1.59 -13.94 12.00
CA LEU A 34 -1.86 -14.80 10.83
C LEU A 34 -0.66 -14.91 9.89
N VAL A 35 0.08 -13.80 9.73
CA VAL A 35 1.38 -13.81 9.02
C VAL A 35 2.37 -14.73 9.76
N TRP A 36 2.52 -14.55 11.07
CA TRP A 36 3.43 -15.35 11.90
C TRP A 36 3.12 -16.87 11.89
N THR A 37 1.84 -17.23 11.81
CA THR A 37 1.41 -18.64 11.78
C THR A 37 1.37 -19.24 10.37
N GLU A 38 1.85 -18.52 9.36
CA GLU A 38 1.93 -18.95 7.95
C GLU A 38 0.58 -19.41 7.35
N ARG A 39 -0.54 -18.94 7.92
CA ARG A 39 -1.90 -19.28 7.47
C ARG A 39 -2.30 -18.41 6.28
N PHE A 40 -1.58 -18.51 5.16
CA PHE A 40 -1.73 -17.58 4.03
C PHE A 40 -3.15 -17.47 3.46
N ASN A 41 -3.88 -18.59 3.36
CA ASN A 41 -5.26 -18.56 2.85
C ASN A 41 -6.20 -17.75 3.74
N LEU A 42 -6.02 -17.81 5.07
CA LEU A 42 -6.84 -17.03 6.00
C LEU A 42 -6.38 -15.58 6.05
N PHE A 43 -5.07 -15.35 6.04
CA PHE A 43 -4.46 -14.01 5.99
C PHE A 43 -4.98 -13.15 4.83
N THR A 44 -5.11 -13.73 3.63
CA THR A 44 -5.54 -12.98 2.44
C THR A 44 -7.03 -12.63 2.44
N VAL A 45 -7.87 -13.43 3.10
CA VAL A 45 -9.33 -13.18 3.17
C VAL A 45 -9.74 -12.47 4.46
N PHE A 46 -8.91 -12.48 5.51
CA PHE A 46 -9.26 -11.95 6.83
C PHE A 46 -9.76 -10.51 6.77
N ILE A 47 -8.97 -9.60 6.19
CA ILE A 47 -9.37 -8.18 6.09
C ILE A 47 -10.43 -7.95 5.00
N PRO A 48 -10.23 -8.37 3.73
CA PRO A 48 -11.15 -8.03 2.64
C PRO A 48 -12.55 -8.63 2.79
N VAL A 49 -12.69 -9.76 3.48
CA VAL A 49 -13.98 -10.44 3.68
C VAL A 49 -14.49 -10.21 5.11
N TYR A 50 -13.78 -10.73 6.12
CA TYR A 50 -14.33 -10.78 7.47
C TYR A 50 -14.33 -9.42 8.15
N VAL A 51 -13.20 -8.71 8.17
CA VAL A 51 -13.12 -7.38 8.79
C VAL A 51 -13.97 -6.37 8.02
N PHE A 52 -13.98 -6.45 6.69
CA PHE A 52 -14.80 -5.58 5.86
C PHE A 52 -16.29 -5.68 6.24
N LEU A 53 -16.81 -6.88 6.48
CA LEU A 53 -18.20 -7.09 6.91
C LEU A 53 -18.42 -6.78 8.40
N LEU A 54 -17.43 -7.04 9.25
CA LEU A 54 -17.54 -6.85 10.70
C LEU A 54 -17.57 -5.37 11.11
N ILE A 55 -16.80 -4.51 10.43
CA ILE A 55 -16.70 -3.08 10.79
C ILE A 55 -18.05 -2.36 10.76
N PRO A 56 -18.87 -2.47 9.70
CA PRO A 56 -20.22 -1.90 9.67
C PRO A 56 -21.12 -2.42 10.79
N VAL A 57 -21.05 -3.72 11.11
CA VAL A 57 -21.86 -4.31 12.20
C VAL A 57 -21.52 -3.66 13.53
N VAL A 58 -20.22 -3.55 13.85
CA VAL A 58 -19.78 -2.92 15.11
C VAL A 58 -20.10 -1.43 15.15
N SER A 59 -19.98 -0.72 14.03
CA SER A 59 -20.40 0.67 13.94
C SER A 59 -21.92 0.83 14.12
N ALA A 60 -22.74 -0.11 13.62
CA ALA A 60 -24.20 -0.06 13.75
C ALA A 60 -24.64 -0.25 15.21
N LEU A 61 -23.95 -1.13 15.95
CA LEU A 61 -24.13 -1.28 17.40
C LEU A 61 -23.73 -0.03 18.21
N GLY A 62 -23.04 0.93 17.57
CA GLY A 62 -22.78 2.26 18.12
C GLY A 62 -23.99 3.21 18.08
N ASN A 63 -25.09 2.80 17.42
CA ASN A 63 -26.36 3.54 17.32
C ASN A 63 -26.22 5.01 16.84
N ASP A 64 -25.29 5.27 15.91
CA ASP A 64 -25.09 6.59 15.29
C ASP A 64 -25.30 6.49 13.76
N PRO A 65 -26.50 6.82 13.24
CA PRO A 65 -26.81 6.71 11.82
C PRO A 65 -26.19 7.84 10.97
N GLN A 66 -25.64 8.89 11.58
CA GLN A 66 -25.18 10.06 10.83
C GLN A 66 -23.93 9.73 10.01
N ARG A 67 -24.02 9.97 8.69
CA ARG A 67 -22.95 9.70 7.71
C ARG A 67 -22.38 8.28 7.85
N PHE A 68 -23.25 7.33 8.21
CA PHE A 68 -22.86 5.97 8.59
C PHE A 68 -22.03 5.27 7.51
N LEU A 69 -22.52 5.26 6.27
CA LEU A 69 -21.82 4.62 5.16
C LEU A 69 -20.47 5.29 4.87
N GLU A 70 -20.43 6.62 4.85
CA GLU A 70 -19.21 7.38 4.58
C GLU A 70 -18.13 7.12 5.64
N ARG A 71 -18.50 7.08 6.93
CA ARG A 71 -17.58 6.78 8.03
C ARG A 71 -17.03 5.35 7.94
N ASN A 72 -17.90 4.37 7.72
CA ASN A 72 -17.49 2.97 7.57
C ASN A 72 -16.59 2.77 6.35
N ALA A 73 -16.91 3.37 5.20
CA ALA A 73 -16.09 3.30 3.99
C ALA A 73 -14.68 3.86 4.23
N LYS A 74 -14.56 4.99 4.95
CA LYS A 74 -13.26 5.56 5.33
C LYS A 74 -12.45 4.62 6.23
N LEU A 75 -13.08 4.01 7.23
CA LEU A 75 -12.42 3.04 8.13
C LEU A 75 -11.98 1.78 7.38
N GLN A 76 -12.88 1.18 6.59
CA GLN A 76 -12.58 0.00 5.78
C GLN A 76 -11.42 0.25 4.83
N TRP A 77 -11.41 1.39 4.13
CA TRP A 77 -10.32 1.76 3.23
C TRP A 77 -9.00 1.94 3.98
N GLY A 78 -9.02 2.64 5.11
CA GLY A 78 -7.84 2.84 5.96
C GLY A 78 -7.24 1.52 6.45
N ILE A 79 -8.07 0.58 6.91
CA ILE A 79 -7.64 -0.75 7.33
C ILE A 79 -7.07 -1.53 6.13
N MET A 80 -7.74 -1.49 4.98
CA MET A 80 -7.30 -2.19 3.77
C MET A 80 -5.91 -1.72 3.30
N VAL A 81 -5.68 -0.41 3.21
CA VAL A 81 -4.40 0.09 2.71
C VAL A 81 -3.32 0.00 3.79
N CYS A 82 -3.60 0.44 5.01
CA CYS A 82 -2.57 0.60 6.04
C CYS A 82 -2.24 -0.69 6.79
N VAL A 83 -3.19 -1.62 6.92
CA VAL A 83 -3.00 -2.89 7.64
C VAL A 83 -2.80 -4.02 6.64
N TYR A 84 -3.80 -4.26 5.78
CA TYR A 84 -3.69 -5.35 4.80
C TYR A 84 -2.52 -5.11 3.84
N GLY A 85 -2.45 -3.95 3.18
CA GLY A 85 -1.35 -3.63 2.26
C GLY A 85 0.04 -3.78 2.89
N MET A 86 0.27 -3.13 4.03
CA MET A 86 1.57 -3.19 4.74
C MET A 86 1.92 -4.59 5.24
N SER A 87 0.94 -5.39 5.68
CA SER A 87 1.20 -6.75 6.17
C SER A 87 1.71 -7.71 5.08
N HIS A 88 1.50 -7.39 3.80
CA HIS A 88 2.03 -8.20 2.69
C HIS A 88 3.54 -7.99 2.49
N VAL A 89 4.13 -6.89 2.97
CA VAL A 89 5.58 -6.67 2.88
C VAL A 89 6.37 -7.73 3.67
N PRO A 90 6.13 -7.92 4.99
CA PRO A 90 6.81 -8.98 5.74
C PRO A 90 6.34 -10.39 5.33
N ALA A 91 5.10 -10.55 4.82
CA ALA A 91 4.62 -11.84 4.34
C ALA A 91 5.47 -12.40 3.17
N LEU A 92 6.13 -11.53 2.39
CA LEU A 92 7.08 -11.96 1.35
C LEU A 92 8.28 -12.72 1.91
N LEU A 93 8.68 -12.47 3.17
CA LEU A 93 9.79 -13.16 3.81
C LEU A 93 9.48 -14.64 4.08
N LEU A 94 8.20 -14.98 4.17
CA LEU A 94 7.70 -16.31 4.49
C LEU A 94 7.41 -17.15 3.24
N LEU A 95 7.56 -16.58 2.03
CA LEU A 95 7.39 -17.33 0.79
C LEU A 95 8.56 -18.29 0.59
N ASN A 96 8.28 -19.59 0.66
CA ASN A 96 9.29 -20.63 0.46
C ASN A 96 9.41 -21.03 -1.00
N PHE A 97 10.55 -20.68 -1.62
CA PHE A 97 10.89 -21.15 -2.96
C PHE A 97 11.86 -22.33 -2.90
N PRO A 98 11.61 -23.43 -3.62
CA PRO A 98 12.57 -24.53 -3.74
C PRO A 98 13.92 -24.03 -4.25
N GLY A 99 15.00 -24.24 -3.50
CA GLY A 99 16.36 -23.82 -3.88
C GLY A 99 16.72 -22.36 -3.58
N PHE A 100 15.84 -21.59 -2.93
CA PHE A 100 16.09 -20.20 -2.54
C PHE A 100 15.86 -19.95 -1.03
N ALA A 101 16.08 -20.98 -0.22
CA ALA A 101 15.93 -20.92 1.24
C ALA A 101 16.92 -19.92 1.86
N GLY A 102 16.43 -19.07 2.77
CA GLY A 102 17.25 -18.07 3.49
C GLY A 102 17.55 -16.77 2.73
N LYS A 103 17.10 -16.63 1.48
CA LYS A 103 17.30 -15.44 0.63
C LYS A 103 16.00 -14.66 0.36
N THR A 104 14.91 -14.99 1.02
CA THR A 104 13.59 -14.36 0.80
C THR A 104 13.58 -12.86 1.13
N ALA A 105 14.48 -12.38 2.00
CA ALA A 105 14.72 -10.96 2.23
C ALA A 105 15.04 -10.18 0.95
N PHE A 106 15.70 -10.81 -0.04
CA PHE A 106 15.98 -10.17 -1.32
C PHE A 106 14.71 -9.85 -2.12
N LEU A 107 13.59 -10.55 -1.91
CA LEU A 107 12.31 -10.18 -2.55
C LEU A 107 11.76 -8.86 -2.00
N VAL A 108 11.92 -8.61 -0.71
CA VAL A 108 11.52 -7.32 -0.11
C VAL A 108 12.40 -6.20 -0.64
N PHE A 109 13.71 -6.41 -0.70
CA PHE A 109 14.63 -5.44 -1.33
C PHE A 109 14.29 -5.19 -2.79
N PHE A 110 14.01 -6.25 -3.56
CA PHE A 110 13.58 -6.16 -4.95
C PHE A 110 12.33 -5.30 -5.09
N LEU A 111 11.28 -5.60 -4.32
CA LEU A 111 10.02 -4.84 -4.34
C LEU A 111 10.27 -3.36 -4.04
N VAL A 112 11.00 -3.06 -2.95
CA VAL A 112 11.26 -1.69 -2.53
C VAL A 112 12.09 -0.96 -3.58
N LEU A 113 13.20 -1.52 -4.05
CA LEU A 113 14.08 -0.85 -5.02
C LEU A 113 13.39 -0.57 -6.35
N VAL A 114 12.61 -1.53 -6.86
CA VAL A 114 11.90 -1.39 -8.13
C VAL A 114 10.82 -0.32 -8.03
N VAL A 115 9.99 -0.37 -6.98
CA VAL A 115 8.91 0.62 -6.77
C VAL A 115 9.49 2.01 -6.54
N GLN A 116 10.49 2.14 -5.67
CA GLN A 116 11.10 3.44 -5.37
C GLN A 116 11.80 4.05 -6.59
N THR A 117 12.48 3.23 -7.40
CA THR A 117 13.09 3.69 -8.67
C THR A 117 12.02 4.16 -9.65
N CYS A 118 10.93 3.41 -9.80
CA CYS A 118 9.80 3.81 -10.65
C CYS A 118 9.26 5.18 -10.22
N MET A 119 9.01 5.37 -8.92
CA MET A 119 8.49 6.62 -8.38
C MET A 119 9.46 7.79 -8.57
N LEU A 120 10.76 7.55 -8.34
CA LEU A 120 11.79 8.56 -8.49
C LEU A 120 11.92 9.01 -9.95
N VAL A 121 12.04 8.06 -10.89
CA VAL A 121 12.17 8.36 -12.32
C VAL A 121 10.92 9.04 -12.84
N GLN A 122 9.72 8.59 -12.46
CA GLN A 122 8.47 9.27 -12.79
C GLN A 122 8.49 10.71 -12.31
N HIS A 123 8.86 10.96 -11.05
CA HIS A 123 8.89 12.30 -10.48
C HIS A 123 9.89 13.23 -11.17
N VAL A 124 11.11 12.73 -11.46
CA VAL A 124 12.14 13.50 -12.16
C VAL A 124 11.71 13.81 -13.59
N ALA A 125 11.18 12.81 -14.31
CA ALA A 125 10.73 12.98 -15.68
C ALA A 125 9.51 13.93 -15.81
N ALA A 126 8.68 14.02 -14.77
CA ALA A 126 7.55 14.95 -14.74
C ALA A 126 7.97 16.43 -14.68
N ARG A 127 9.18 16.76 -14.20
CA ARG A 127 9.65 18.16 -14.07
C ARG A 127 9.70 18.92 -15.39
N GLY A 128 9.88 18.22 -16.51
CA GLY A 128 9.92 18.82 -17.86
C GLY A 128 8.57 18.91 -18.56
N LEU A 129 7.46 18.46 -17.94
CA LEU A 129 6.16 18.30 -18.59
C LEU A 129 5.13 19.30 -18.06
N ARG A 130 4.40 19.96 -18.96
CA ARG A 130 3.48 21.07 -18.62
C ARG A 130 2.01 20.69 -18.44
N HIS A 131 1.60 19.50 -18.91
CA HIS A 131 0.19 19.07 -18.92
C HIS A 131 0.00 17.77 -18.12
N PRO A 132 -0.18 17.86 -16.78
CA PRO A 132 -0.47 16.69 -15.94
C PRO A 132 -1.77 16.02 -16.39
N ALA A 133 -1.84 14.69 -16.28
CA ALA A 133 -3.04 13.93 -16.65
C ALA A 133 -4.17 14.10 -15.63
N ALA A 134 -3.85 14.38 -14.37
CA ALA A 134 -4.82 14.59 -13.30
C ALA A 134 -4.44 15.83 -12.45
N PRO A 135 -4.57 17.05 -13.00
CA PRO A 135 -4.05 18.28 -12.38
C PRO A 135 -4.71 18.60 -11.03
N ALA A 136 -5.97 18.24 -10.82
CA ALA A 136 -6.65 18.42 -9.52
C ALA A 136 -6.08 17.50 -8.41
N ILE A 137 -5.40 16.41 -8.78
CA ILE A 137 -4.89 15.39 -7.85
C ILE A 137 -3.37 15.50 -7.71
N SER A 138 -2.64 15.61 -8.83
CA SER A 138 -1.18 15.56 -8.85
C SER A 138 -0.59 16.33 -10.04
N ASP A 139 0.20 17.35 -9.74
CA ASP A 139 0.95 18.14 -10.74
C ASP A 139 2.11 17.37 -11.38
N SER A 140 2.54 16.28 -10.75
CA SER A 140 3.67 15.44 -11.18
C SER A 140 3.26 14.16 -11.91
N PHE A 141 1.97 13.98 -12.19
CA PHE A 141 1.48 12.76 -12.82
C PHE A 141 1.17 12.99 -14.30
N HIS A 142 2.06 12.52 -15.18
CA HIS A 142 1.89 12.54 -16.64
C HIS A 142 2.04 11.14 -17.20
N TRP A 143 1.23 10.77 -18.20
CA TRP A 143 1.27 9.43 -18.81
C TRP A 143 2.66 9.05 -19.34
N ARG A 144 3.38 10.02 -19.93
CA ARG A 144 4.76 9.84 -20.42
C ARG A 144 5.75 9.62 -19.27
N SER A 145 5.64 10.41 -18.19
CA SER A 145 6.49 10.24 -17.00
C SER A 145 6.24 8.91 -16.30
N TRP A 146 4.98 8.49 -16.26
CA TRP A 146 4.57 7.21 -15.67
C TRP A 146 5.15 6.04 -16.48
N ALA A 147 5.01 6.07 -17.81
CA ALA A 147 5.61 5.05 -18.69
C ALA A 147 7.14 4.98 -18.55
N MET A 148 7.84 6.12 -18.43
CA MET A 148 9.28 6.14 -18.16
C MET A 148 9.64 5.54 -16.80
N GLY A 149 8.85 5.84 -15.76
CA GLY A 149 8.99 5.21 -14.44
C GLY A 149 8.82 3.69 -14.49
N LEU A 150 7.77 3.21 -15.18
CA LEU A 150 7.53 1.78 -15.39
C LEU A 150 8.70 1.12 -16.13
N ALA A 151 9.17 1.72 -17.21
CA ALA A 151 10.30 1.20 -17.98
C ALA A 151 11.57 1.10 -17.13
N ALA A 152 11.90 2.15 -16.36
CA ALA A 152 13.07 2.16 -15.50
C ALA A 152 12.97 1.12 -14.36
N GLY A 153 11.81 1.02 -13.70
CA GLY A 153 11.58 0.03 -12.65
C GLY A 153 11.59 -1.41 -13.19
N GLY A 154 10.98 -1.64 -14.36
CA GLY A 154 11.00 -2.94 -15.05
C GLY A 154 12.40 -3.37 -15.47
N LEU A 155 13.19 -2.46 -16.05
CA LEU A 155 14.59 -2.71 -16.39
C LEU A 155 15.45 -2.99 -15.15
N LEU A 156 15.27 -2.21 -14.08
CA LEU A 156 15.95 -2.49 -12.81
C LEU A 156 15.58 -3.86 -12.27
N GLY A 157 14.30 -4.26 -12.38
CA GLY A 157 13.86 -5.60 -12.02
C GLY A 157 14.55 -6.70 -12.83
N ALA A 158 14.69 -6.52 -14.14
CA ALA A 158 15.42 -7.45 -15.00
C ALA A 158 16.90 -7.58 -14.61
N VAL A 159 17.55 -6.46 -14.30
CA VAL A 159 18.95 -6.42 -13.83
C VAL A 159 19.10 -7.10 -12.47
N LEU A 160 18.14 -6.90 -11.56
CA LEU A 160 18.12 -7.52 -10.24
C LEU A 160 17.71 -9.00 -10.26
N SER A 161 17.43 -9.58 -11.43
CA SER A 161 17.01 -10.99 -11.55
C SER A 161 18.00 -11.95 -10.88
N GLY A 162 19.31 -11.68 -10.94
CA GLY A 162 20.35 -12.49 -10.28
C GLY A 162 20.25 -12.54 -8.74
N PHE A 163 19.56 -11.58 -8.11
CA PHE A 163 19.32 -11.54 -6.66
C PHE A 163 17.95 -12.11 -6.27
N THR A 164 17.15 -12.56 -7.22
CA THR A 164 15.80 -13.09 -7.00
C THR A 164 15.70 -14.52 -7.51
N PRO A 165 14.67 -15.30 -7.11
CA PRO A 165 14.44 -16.62 -7.70
C PRO A 165 13.92 -16.55 -9.15
N PHE A 166 13.79 -15.35 -9.73
CA PHE A 166 13.16 -15.11 -11.02
C PHE A 166 14.17 -15.06 -12.15
N LYS A 167 13.83 -15.68 -13.30
CA LYS A 167 14.54 -15.44 -14.57
C LYS A 167 14.36 -13.96 -14.99
N PRO A 168 15.24 -13.39 -15.85
CA PRO A 168 15.17 -11.97 -16.22
C PRO A 168 13.81 -11.50 -16.74
N LEU A 169 13.14 -12.32 -17.56
CA LEU A 169 11.84 -11.97 -18.13
C LEU A 169 10.69 -11.99 -17.09
N PRO A 170 10.52 -13.06 -16.27
CA PRO A 170 9.63 -13.01 -15.11
C PRO A 170 9.95 -11.88 -14.12
N ALA A 171 11.23 -11.60 -13.85
CA ALA A 171 11.63 -10.51 -12.97
C ALA A 171 11.16 -9.14 -13.50
N LEU A 172 11.30 -8.91 -14.81
CA LEU A 172 10.78 -7.71 -15.47
C LEU A 172 9.26 -7.61 -15.34
N ALA A 173 8.53 -8.70 -15.62
CA ALA A 173 7.07 -8.71 -15.52
C ALA A 173 6.60 -8.42 -14.08
N MET A 174 7.20 -9.07 -13.10
CA MET A 174 6.89 -8.88 -11.68
C MET A 174 7.24 -7.46 -11.20
N ALA A 175 8.34 -6.91 -11.69
CA ALA A 175 8.71 -5.52 -11.45
C ALA A 175 7.69 -4.55 -12.03
N LEU A 176 7.25 -4.76 -13.27
CA LEU A 176 6.21 -3.92 -13.90
C LEU A 176 4.89 -3.96 -13.12
N VAL A 177 4.45 -5.15 -12.69
CA VAL A 177 3.24 -5.30 -11.88
C VAL A 177 3.36 -4.49 -10.58
N ALA A 178 4.48 -4.61 -9.87
CA ALA A 178 4.74 -3.85 -8.65
C ALA A 178 4.77 -2.33 -8.91
N CYS A 179 5.44 -1.89 -9.97
CA CYS A 179 5.51 -0.49 -10.37
C CYS A 179 4.14 0.10 -10.70
N VAL A 180 3.31 -0.62 -11.47
CA VAL A 180 1.94 -0.20 -11.81
C VAL A 180 1.10 -0.08 -10.54
N ALA A 181 1.07 -1.11 -9.70
CA ALA A 181 0.30 -1.10 -8.46
C ALA A 181 0.76 0.02 -7.52
N GLY A 182 2.07 0.18 -7.32
CA GLY A 182 2.62 1.19 -6.41
C GLY A 182 2.41 2.62 -6.90
N SER A 183 2.65 2.90 -8.17
CA SER A 183 2.45 4.24 -8.75
C SER A 183 0.98 4.67 -8.76
N LEU A 184 0.06 3.75 -9.06
CA LEU A 184 -1.38 4.01 -8.96
C LEU A 184 -1.81 4.19 -7.50
N GLY A 185 -1.29 3.38 -6.58
CA GLY A 185 -1.54 3.53 -5.14
C GLY A 185 -1.10 4.89 -4.61
N HIS A 186 0.07 5.37 -5.03
CA HIS A 186 0.57 6.69 -4.67
C HIS A 186 -0.32 7.83 -5.24
N LEU A 187 -0.85 7.66 -6.46
CA LEU A 187 -1.81 8.61 -7.03
C LEU A 187 -3.11 8.65 -6.24
N VAL A 188 -3.64 7.49 -5.83
CA VAL A 188 -4.85 7.39 -4.98
C VAL A 188 -4.60 8.04 -3.62
N MET A 189 -3.42 7.84 -3.01
CA MET A 189 -3.08 8.48 -1.75
C MET A 189 -3.04 10.01 -1.87
N LYS A 190 -2.49 10.53 -2.97
CA LYS A 190 -2.54 11.97 -3.28
C LYS A 190 -3.99 12.48 -3.39
N ALA A 191 -4.87 11.73 -4.06
CA ALA A 191 -6.27 12.10 -4.20
C ALA A 191 -6.98 12.20 -2.83
N ILE A 192 -6.75 11.23 -1.95
CA ILE A 192 -7.33 11.23 -0.60
C ILE A 192 -6.81 12.40 0.24
N LYS A 193 -5.53 12.72 0.14
CA LYS A 193 -4.96 13.89 0.83
C LYS A 193 -5.60 15.19 0.34
N ARG A 194 -5.79 15.33 -0.98
CA ARG A 194 -6.46 16.49 -1.59
C ARG A 194 -7.93 16.61 -1.18
N ASP A 195 -8.67 15.51 -1.14
CA ASP A 195 -10.05 15.46 -0.64
C ASP A 195 -10.17 16.01 0.79
N ARG A 196 -9.13 15.80 1.62
CA ARG A 196 -9.09 16.29 3.01
C ARG A 196 -8.50 17.68 3.18
N GLY A 197 -8.20 18.38 2.08
CA GLY A 197 -7.60 19.71 2.13
C GLY A 197 -6.16 19.72 2.66
N VAL A 198 -5.49 18.57 2.72
CA VAL A 198 -4.09 18.46 3.16
C VAL A 198 -3.19 18.48 1.93
N THR A 199 -2.58 19.63 1.65
CA THR A 199 -1.57 19.79 0.60
C THR A 199 -0.15 19.54 1.16
N HIS A 200 0.74 19.07 0.27
CA HIS A 200 2.06 18.51 0.57
C HIS A 200 2.87 19.20 1.69
N TRP A 201 3.50 18.37 2.54
CA TRP A 201 4.54 18.76 3.49
C TRP A 201 5.77 19.29 2.76
N GLY A 202 5.94 20.61 2.69
CA GLY A 202 7.24 21.22 2.38
C GLY A 202 8.24 21.00 3.52
N LEU A 203 9.54 21.06 3.21
CA LEU A 203 10.71 20.82 4.07
C LEU A 203 10.81 21.65 5.38
N GLY A 204 9.79 22.42 5.78
CA GLY A 204 9.88 23.41 6.85
C GLY A 204 8.75 23.43 7.89
N GLY A 205 7.90 22.41 8.00
CA GLY A 205 6.77 22.48 8.94
C GLY A 205 6.48 21.18 9.65
N ARG A 206 6.64 21.14 10.98
CA ARG A 206 6.03 20.11 11.82
C ARG A 206 4.55 20.05 11.51
N SER A 207 4.06 18.82 11.41
CA SER A 207 2.65 18.60 11.24
C SER A 207 1.83 19.15 12.39
N VAL A 208 0.92 20.08 12.06
CA VAL A 208 -0.11 20.61 12.97
C VAL A 208 -0.95 19.45 13.56
N THR A 209 -0.95 18.27 12.92
CA THR A 209 -1.65 17.05 13.36
C THR A 209 -0.74 15.96 13.95
N GLY A 210 0.58 16.19 14.07
CA GLY A 210 1.52 15.19 14.61
C GLY A 210 1.83 14.00 13.68
N ALA A 211 1.43 14.08 12.41
CA ALA A 211 1.71 13.10 11.37
C ALA A 211 3.18 13.18 10.92
N SER A 212 3.91 12.07 10.94
CA SER A 212 5.36 12.00 10.65
C SER A 212 5.70 11.93 9.15
N GLY A 213 4.70 11.98 8.27
CA GLY A 213 4.89 11.78 6.82
C GLY A 213 5.27 10.34 6.48
N LEU A 214 4.95 9.38 7.35
CA LEU A 214 5.34 7.98 7.17
C LEU A 214 4.42 7.31 6.15
N LEU A 215 3.13 7.65 6.18
CA LEU A 215 2.15 7.27 5.16
C LEU A 215 2.61 7.64 3.74
N ASP A 216 3.17 8.83 3.54
CA ASP A 216 3.69 9.29 2.24
C ASP A 216 4.94 8.53 1.77
N ARG A 217 5.68 7.91 2.69
CA ARG A 217 6.87 7.12 2.37
C ARG A 217 6.54 5.68 2.00
N VAL A 218 5.39 5.17 2.46
CA VAL A 218 5.01 3.76 2.31
C VAL A 218 3.75 3.58 1.47
N ASP A 219 3.12 4.64 0.98
CA ASP A 219 1.86 4.59 0.23
C ASP A 219 1.95 3.72 -1.04
N ALA A 220 3.03 3.87 -1.81
CA ALA A 220 3.30 3.04 -2.97
C ALA A 220 3.46 1.56 -2.58
N LEU A 221 4.14 1.28 -1.46
CA LEU A 221 4.35 -0.09 -0.98
C LEU A 221 3.04 -0.73 -0.47
N CYS A 222 2.12 0.06 0.10
CA CYS A 222 0.83 -0.43 0.57
C CYS A 222 -0.01 -1.05 -0.57
N PHE A 223 0.15 -0.54 -1.79
CA PHE A 223 -0.52 -1.09 -2.97
C PHE A 223 0.33 -2.11 -3.72
N ALA A 224 1.64 -1.87 -3.83
CA ALA A 224 2.54 -2.77 -4.56
C ALA A 224 2.68 -4.14 -3.87
N ALA A 225 2.82 -4.16 -2.55
CA ALA A 225 3.08 -5.39 -1.79
C ALA A 225 1.99 -6.47 -1.93
N PRO A 226 0.68 -6.19 -1.74
CA PRO A 226 -0.33 -7.22 -1.90
C PRO A 226 -0.44 -7.72 -3.34
N VAL A 227 -0.42 -6.82 -4.33
CA VAL A 227 -0.50 -7.21 -5.74
C VAL A 227 0.70 -8.08 -6.11
N PHE A 228 1.90 -7.65 -5.74
CA PHE A 228 3.13 -8.41 -5.97
C PHE A 228 3.10 -9.78 -5.30
N PHE A 229 2.72 -9.85 -4.01
CA PHE A 229 2.62 -11.11 -3.26
C PHE A 229 1.70 -12.11 -3.96
N HIS A 230 0.49 -11.68 -4.34
CA HIS A 230 -0.47 -12.54 -5.03
C HIS A 230 0.00 -12.95 -6.43
N SER A 231 0.63 -12.04 -7.17
CA SER A 231 1.20 -12.35 -8.49
C SER A 231 2.34 -13.37 -8.40
N VAL A 232 3.23 -13.25 -7.41
CA VAL A 232 4.29 -14.25 -7.15
C VAL A 232 3.66 -15.59 -6.80
N ARG A 233 2.72 -15.59 -5.85
CA ARG A 233 2.07 -16.82 -5.39
C ARG A 233 1.35 -17.55 -6.51
N TRP A 234 0.63 -16.82 -7.36
CA TRP A 234 -0.07 -17.38 -8.52
C TRP A 234 0.88 -17.92 -9.58
N THR A 235 1.92 -17.16 -9.93
CA THR A 235 2.86 -17.53 -11.01
C THR A 235 3.72 -18.74 -10.65
N PHE A 236 4.09 -18.86 -9.37
CA PHE A 236 4.95 -19.94 -8.87
C PHE A 236 4.17 -21.05 -8.13
N ASN A 237 2.83 -20.94 -8.11
CA ASN A 237 1.90 -21.90 -7.52
C ASN A 237 2.28 -22.30 -6.07
N LEU A 238 2.48 -21.27 -5.23
CA LEU A 238 2.90 -21.37 -3.83
C LEU A 238 1.72 -21.40 -2.83
#